data_AF-A0A8D0Y3R5-F1
#
_entry.id   AF-A0A8D0Y3R5-F1
#
_cell.length_a   1.000
_cell.length_b   1.000
_cell.length_c   1.000
_cell.angle_alpha   90.00
_cell.angle_beta   90.00
_cell.angle_gamma   90.00
#
_symmetry.space_group_name_H-M   'P 1'
#
loop_
_entity.id
_entity.type
_entity.pdbx_description
1 polymer ?
#
loop_
_entity_poly.entity_id
_entity_poly.type
_entity_poly.pdbx_seq_one_letter_code
_entity_poly.pdbx_strand_id
1 'polypeptide(L)'
;MGARAVLGVTLAVACAGAFFASILRRKDLLGGDTEASGVAGLVEASRLLVDEAIHTTMRRNLRKRGIFSPSQLLSFSKLPEPTSRTASRAAEIMETAVQEVKRRVCRRRDTDQLPTGERPAPAGECRPQVGSSGHMPFCPHRDHPRWGASNTALARWLPPAYEDGVTEPRGWNPHFLYNGFPLPPVREVTRQVIHVSNEAVTEDGQYSDLLMAWGQYIDHDIAFTPQSTSKAAFAGGADCQLTCENRSPCFPIQIVTLRDYVPKILGAEAFGQHVGPYQGYDPAVDPTVSNVFSTAAFRFGHATIHPLVRRLDARFQEHPGSHLPLRAAFFQPWRLLREGGVDPVLRGLLARPAKLQVQDQLMNEELTERLFVLSNSGTLDLASINLQRGRDHGLPGYNEWREFCGLSRLETWADLSAATANGRVADRILGLYQHPDNIDVWLGGLAESFLPGARTGPLFACIIGKQMRALRDGDRFWWENPGVFTEAQRRELSRHSMSRVICDNSGLSHVPLDAFRVGQWPQEFEPCASIQGMDLGAWREAPPPGDACGFPDPVEDGGFLLCEERGQRVLVFSCRHGFRLRGPAQITCTPRGWDSPPPLCKGQFQKSAVCKKGKPSPTRSIL
;
A
#
# COMPACT_ATOMS: atom_id res chain seq x y z
N MET A 1 -41.23 -63.44 -21.63
CA MET A 1 -40.79 -62.37 -22.56
C MET A 1 -39.62 -61.65 -21.92
N GLY A 2 -38.38 -61.90 -22.34
CA GLY A 2 -37.19 -61.34 -21.63
C GLY A 2 -35.91 -61.12 -22.45
N ALA A 3 -35.78 -61.74 -23.63
CA ALA A 3 -34.55 -61.69 -24.43
C ALA A 3 -34.57 -60.67 -25.59
N ARG A 4 -35.72 -60.03 -25.91
CA ARG A 4 -35.84 -59.08 -27.02
C ARG A 4 -35.64 -57.60 -26.64
N ALA A 5 -35.76 -57.25 -25.35
CA ALA A 5 -35.57 -55.87 -24.89
C ALA A 5 -34.09 -55.47 -24.81
N VAL A 6 -33.21 -56.41 -24.43
CA VAL A 6 -31.78 -56.11 -24.19
C VAL A 6 -31.02 -55.82 -25.49
N LEU A 7 -31.26 -56.56 -26.58
CA LEU A 7 -30.60 -56.29 -27.87
C LEU A 7 -30.94 -54.90 -28.46
N GLY A 8 -32.17 -54.41 -28.22
CA GLY A 8 -32.60 -53.10 -28.73
C GLY A 8 -31.84 -51.93 -28.10
N VAL A 9 -31.55 -52.02 -26.80
CA VAL A 9 -30.80 -50.97 -26.07
C VAL A 9 -29.34 -50.94 -26.50
N THR A 10 -28.70 -52.11 -26.68
CA THR A 10 -27.29 -52.17 -27.07
C THR A 10 -27.03 -51.62 -28.48
N LEU A 11 -27.93 -51.87 -29.43
CA LEU A 11 -27.82 -51.27 -30.78
C LEU A 11 -28.00 -49.75 -30.76
N ALA A 12 -28.95 -49.23 -29.97
CA ALA A 12 -29.19 -47.79 -29.89
C ALA A 12 -27.97 -47.02 -29.34
N VAL A 13 -27.30 -47.56 -28.32
CA VAL A 13 -26.09 -46.95 -27.73
C VAL A 13 -24.90 -47.02 -28.70
N ALA A 14 -24.71 -48.13 -29.42
CA ALA A 14 -23.65 -48.27 -30.42
C ALA A 14 -23.83 -47.29 -31.60
N CYS A 15 -25.05 -47.14 -32.11
CA CYS A 15 -25.37 -46.19 -33.17
C CYS A 15 -25.20 -44.73 -32.70
N ALA A 16 -25.60 -44.39 -31.47
CA ALA A 16 -25.39 -43.05 -30.91
C ALA A 16 -23.90 -42.69 -30.79
N GLY A 17 -23.05 -43.63 -30.36
CA GLY A 17 -21.60 -43.44 -30.29
C GLY A 17 -20.95 -43.18 -31.65
N ALA A 18 -21.34 -43.94 -32.69
CA ALA A 18 -20.85 -43.75 -34.05
C ALA A 18 -21.33 -42.43 -34.69
N PHE A 19 -22.55 -41.99 -34.38
CA PHE A 19 -23.09 -40.72 -34.89
C PHE A 19 -22.42 -39.51 -34.21
N PHE A 20 -22.17 -39.55 -32.90
CA PHE A 20 -21.40 -38.50 -32.21
C PHE A 20 -19.94 -38.44 -32.66
N ALA A 21 -19.28 -39.59 -32.89
CA ALA A 21 -17.91 -39.62 -33.40
C ALA A 21 -17.78 -39.02 -34.82
N SER A 22 -18.80 -39.18 -35.67
CA SER A 22 -18.81 -38.59 -37.02
C SER A 22 -19.21 -37.11 -37.04
N ILE A 23 -20.06 -36.65 -36.11
CA ILE A 23 -20.34 -35.22 -35.90
C ILE A 23 -19.11 -34.49 -35.34
N LEU A 24 -18.40 -35.08 -34.37
CA LEU A 24 -17.14 -34.52 -33.86
C LEU A 24 -16.07 -34.44 -34.95
N ARG A 25 -15.90 -35.48 -35.79
CA ARG A 25 -14.99 -35.44 -36.95
C ARG A 25 -15.41 -34.52 -38.10
N ARG A 26 -16.67 -34.05 -38.14
CA ARG A 26 -17.13 -33.10 -39.17
C ARG A 26 -16.99 -31.63 -38.78
N LYS A 27 -16.75 -31.31 -37.50
CA LYS A 27 -16.45 -29.93 -37.07
C LYS A 27 -15.04 -29.46 -37.47
N ASP A 28 -14.12 -30.38 -37.75
CA ASP A 28 -12.76 -30.07 -38.22
C ASP A 28 -12.67 -29.81 -39.75
N LEU A 29 -13.81 -29.71 -40.47
CA LEU A 29 -13.85 -29.72 -41.94
C LEU A 29 -14.72 -28.63 -42.59
N LEU A 30 -15.17 -27.63 -41.83
CA LEU A 30 -15.77 -26.40 -42.35
C LEU A 30 -15.08 -25.21 -41.69
N GLY A 31 -14.21 -24.54 -42.45
CA GLY A 31 -13.28 -23.54 -41.93
C GLY A 31 -13.92 -22.18 -41.63
N GLY A 32 -13.36 -21.50 -40.62
CA GLY A 32 -13.73 -20.15 -40.21
C GLY A 32 -13.77 -19.99 -38.70
N ASP A 33 -12.61 -20.08 -38.02
CA ASP A 33 -12.33 -19.55 -36.66
C ASP A 33 -10.95 -20.02 -36.12
N THR A 34 -9.87 -19.79 -36.89
CA THR A 34 -8.55 -20.41 -36.63
C THR A 34 -7.57 -19.63 -35.74
N GLU A 35 -7.94 -18.46 -35.21
CA GLU A 35 -7.11 -17.72 -34.25
C GLU A 35 -7.74 -17.60 -32.86
N ALA A 36 -8.99 -17.16 -32.74
CA ALA A 36 -9.68 -17.02 -31.45
C ALA A 36 -9.74 -18.34 -30.66
N SER A 37 -10.01 -19.47 -31.34
CA SER A 37 -9.97 -20.82 -30.77
C SER A 37 -8.57 -21.21 -30.25
N GLY A 38 -7.52 -20.79 -30.98
CA GLY A 38 -6.13 -21.06 -30.62
C GLY A 38 -5.67 -20.28 -29.39
N VAL A 39 -6.08 -19.01 -29.25
CA VAL A 39 -5.79 -18.17 -28.08
C VAL A 39 -6.56 -18.66 -26.86
N ALA A 40 -7.86 -18.94 -26.98
CA ALA A 40 -8.68 -19.44 -25.87
C ALA A 40 -8.15 -20.76 -25.30
N GLY A 41 -7.79 -21.72 -26.15
CA GLY A 41 -7.18 -22.99 -25.72
C GLY A 41 -5.80 -22.83 -25.08
N LEU A 42 -5.05 -21.79 -25.46
CA LEU A 42 -3.74 -21.46 -24.90
C LEU A 42 -3.87 -20.82 -23.51
N VAL A 43 -4.84 -19.93 -23.32
CA VAL A 43 -5.15 -19.33 -22.00
C VAL A 43 -5.63 -20.40 -21.01
N GLU A 44 -6.48 -21.35 -21.42
CA GLU A 44 -6.92 -22.43 -20.52
C GLU A 44 -5.79 -23.40 -20.18
N ALA A 45 -4.90 -23.73 -21.13
CA ALA A 45 -3.70 -24.51 -20.83
C ALA A 45 -2.76 -23.79 -19.84
N SER A 46 -2.59 -22.47 -20.00
CA SER A 46 -1.80 -21.61 -19.11
C SER A 46 -2.40 -21.55 -17.70
N ARG A 47 -3.74 -21.47 -17.60
CA ARG A 47 -4.50 -21.54 -16.36
C ARG A 47 -4.26 -22.84 -15.60
N LEU A 48 -4.30 -23.99 -16.28
CA LEU A 48 -4.05 -25.29 -15.66
C LEU A 48 -2.63 -25.40 -15.09
N LEU A 49 -1.62 -24.89 -15.81
CA LEU A 49 -0.22 -24.88 -15.35
C LEU A 49 -0.04 -24.01 -14.10
N VAL A 50 -0.64 -22.81 -14.07
CA VAL A 50 -0.61 -21.91 -12.89
C VAL A 50 -1.31 -22.55 -11.70
N ASP A 51 -2.48 -23.16 -11.89
CA ASP A 51 -3.21 -23.84 -10.82
C ASP A 51 -2.45 -25.03 -10.24
N GLU A 52 -1.78 -25.83 -11.08
CA GLU A 52 -0.93 -26.94 -10.63
C GLU A 52 0.29 -26.43 -9.84
N ALA A 53 0.93 -25.35 -10.29
CA ALA A 53 2.06 -24.72 -9.59
C ALA A 53 1.66 -24.16 -8.22
N ILE A 54 0.51 -23.47 -8.13
CA ILE A 54 -0.06 -22.95 -6.88
C ILE A 54 -0.37 -24.11 -5.92
N HIS A 55 -1.09 -25.14 -6.39
CA HIS A 55 -1.50 -26.29 -5.57
C HIS A 55 -0.29 -27.10 -5.06
N THR A 56 0.72 -27.32 -5.91
CA THR A 56 1.97 -28.00 -5.55
C THR A 56 2.74 -27.21 -4.48
N THR A 57 2.81 -25.89 -4.64
CA THR A 57 3.41 -24.98 -3.66
C THR A 57 2.65 -25.00 -2.32
N MET A 58 1.32 -25.00 -2.34
CA MET A 58 0.50 -25.15 -1.13
C MET A 58 0.79 -26.46 -0.40
N ARG A 59 0.81 -27.61 -1.10
CA ARG A 59 1.15 -28.92 -0.50
C ARG A 59 2.54 -28.94 0.12
N ARG A 60 3.55 -28.39 -0.58
CA ARG A 60 4.94 -28.29 -0.08
C ARG A 60 5.00 -27.47 1.21
N ASN A 61 4.27 -26.36 1.26
CA ASN A 61 4.23 -25.47 2.41
C ASN A 61 3.40 -25.99 3.59
N LEU A 62 2.44 -26.88 3.36
CA LEU A 62 1.73 -27.57 4.45
C LEU A 62 2.62 -28.63 5.11
N ARG A 63 3.38 -29.41 4.32
CA ARG A 63 4.29 -30.46 4.82
C ARG A 63 5.47 -29.95 5.65
N LYS A 64 5.84 -28.67 5.53
CA LYS A 64 6.92 -28.04 6.33
C LYS A 64 6.48 -27.54 7.73
N ARG A 65 5.19 -27.58 8.09
CA ARG A 65 4.67 -26.91 9.30
C ARG A 65 4.70 -27.76 10.56
N GLY A 66 5.86 -27.86 11.18
CA GLY A 66 5.89 -27.78 12.64
C GLY A 66 5.64 -26.33 13.05
N ILE A 67 4.65 -26.06 13.91
CA ILE A 67 4.40 -24.70 14.43
C ILE A 67 5.26 -24.55 15.70
N PHE A 68 6.32 -23.73 15.63
CA PHE A 68 7.30 -23.63 16.71
C PHE A 68 7.26 -22.30 17.49
N SER A 69 6.48 -21.30 17.05
CA SER A 69 6.38 -20.01 17.78
C SER A 69 5.13 -19.17 17.45
N PRO A 70 4.67 -18.29 18.37
CA PRO A 70 3.58 -17.33 18.10
C PRO A 70 3.87 -16.31 16.99
N SER A 71 5.14 -15.95 16.74
CA SER A 71 5.51 -15.03 15.64
C SER A 71 5.32 -15.67 14.26
N GLN A 72 5.52 -16.98 14.13
CA GLN A 72 5.14 -17.72 12.92
C GLN A 72 3.61 -17.77 12.74
N LEU A 73 2.85 -17.78 13.83
CA LEU A 73 1.37 -17.69 13.81
C LEU A 73 0.90 -16.30 13.31
N LEU A 74 1.69 -15.25 13.52
CA LEU A 74 1.45 -13.91 12.99
C LEU A 74 1.94 -13.72 11.53
N SER A 75 2.60 -14.71 10.93
CA SER A 75 2.86 -14.72 9.48
C SER A 75 1.60 -14.94 8.64
N PHE A 76 0.55 -15.50 9.24
CA PHE A 76 -0.71 -15.81 8.56
C PHE A 76 -1.55 -14.56 8.23
N SER A 77 -1.25 -13.40 8.83
CA SER A 77 -1.99 -12.14 8.62
C SER A 77 -1.38 -11.20 7.58
N LYS A 78 -0.38 -11.65 6.80
CA LYS A 78 0.31 -10.82 5.78
C LYS A 78 0.09 -11.32 4.35
N LEU A 79 -1.15 -11.66 4.04
CA LEU A 79 -1.55 -12.11 2.71
C LEU A 79 -2.12 -10.95 1.91
N PRO A 80 -1.93 -10.90 0.59
CA PRO A 80 -2.79 -10.08 -0.24
C PRO A 80 -4.25 -10.54 -0.05
N GLU A 81 -5.16 -9.57 -0.03
CA GLU A 81 -6.60 -9.79 0.06
C GLU A 81 -7.12 -10.75 -1.04
N PRO A 82 -8.30 -11.40 -0.89
CA PRO A 82 -8.82 -12.34 -1.88
C PRO A 82 -8.88 -11.77 -3.32
N THR A 83 -9.23 -10.50 -3.43
CA THR A 83 -9.21 -9.67 -4.65
C THR A 83 -7.82 -9.57 -5.26
N SER A 84 -6.81 -9.10 -4.50
CA SER A 84 -5.42 -9.03 -4.97
C SER A 84 -4.82 -10.39 -5.33
N ARG A 85 -5.17 -11.47 -4.62
CA ARG A 85 -4.75 -12.83 -5.00
C ARG A 85 -5.37 -13.29 -6.32
N THR A 86 -6.64 -12.95 -6.56
CA THR A 86 -7.32 -13.22 -7.84
C THR A 86 -6.66 -12.44 -8.99
N ALA A 87 -6.36 -11.16 -8.79
CA ALA A 87 -5.64 -10.33 -9.76
C ALA A 87 -4.22 -10.85 -10.05
N SER A 88 -3.47 -11.22 -9.00
CA SER A 88 -2.12 -11.79 -9.12
C SER A 88 -2.12 -13.11 -9.89
N ARG A 89 -3.09 -14.00 -9.62
CA ARG A 89 -3.27 -15.24 -10.39
C ARG A 89 -3.65 -14.96 -11.85
N ALA A 90 -4.50 -13.98 -12.12
CA ALA A 90 -4.82 -13.58 -13.49
C ALA A 90 -3.59 -13.06 -14.25
N ALA A 91 -2.73 -12.29 -13.58
CA ALA A 91 -1.45 -11.84 -14.16
C ALA A 91 -0.50 -13.02 -14.46
N GLU A 92 -0.38 -14.02 -13.59
CA GLU A 92 0.43 -15.23 -13.85
C GLU A 92 -0.09 -16.05 -15.05
N ILE A 93 -1.42 -16.11 -15.23
CA ILE A 93 -2.04 -16.78 -16.39
C ILE A 93 -1.73 -16.00 -17.67
N MET A 94 -1.85 -14.68 -17.64
CA MET A 94 -1.53 -13.79 -18.77
C MET A 94 -0.05 -13.91 -19.16
N GLU A 95 0.85 -13.86 -18.19
CA GLU A 95 2.31 -14.03 -18.39
C GLU A 95 2.61 -15.39 -19.05
N THR A 96 2.11 -16.48 -18.46
CA THR A 96 2.29 -17.84 -19.00
C THR A 96 1.73 -17.96 -20.43
N ALA A 97 0.61 -17.31 -20.72
CA ALA A 97 0.03 -17.28 -22.06
C ALA A 97 0.89 -16.48 -23.05
N VAL A 98 1.40 -15.31 -22.68
CA VAL A 98 2.29 -14.50 -23.52
C VAL A 98 3.56 -15.27 -23.88
N GLN A 99 4.17 -15.99 -22.93
CA GLN A 99 5.35 -16.83 -23.19
C GLN A 99 5.05 -17.98 -24.17
N GLU A 100 3.92 -18.66 -24.03
CA GLU A 100 3.52 -19.74 -24.94
C GLU A 100 3.12 -19.21 -26.33
N VAL A 101 2.55 -18.01 -26.43
CA VAL A 101 2.34 -17.30 -27.71
C VAL A 101 3.69 -16.98 -28.36
N LYS A 102 4.64 -16.36 -27.63
CA LYS A 102 5.99 -16.05 -28.11
C LYS A 102 6.67 -17.31 -28.65
N ARG A 103 6.60 -18.43 -27.92
CA ARG A 103 7.15 -19.74 -28.34
C ARG A 103 6.49 -20.30 -29.62
N ARG A 104 5.20 -20.04 -29.85
CA ARG A 104 4.48 -20.44 -31.08
C ARG A 104 4.78 -19.52 -32.26
N VAL A 105 4.87 -18.22 -32.03
CA VAL A 105 5.23 -17.21 -33.05
C VAL A 105 6.68 -17.42 -33.52
N CYS A 106 7.64 -17.65 -32.61
CA CYS A 106 9.01 -17.99 -32.98
C CYS A 106 9.14 -19.32 -33.77
N ARG A 107 8.11 -20.17 -33.78
CA ARG A 107 8.01 -21.37 -34.64
C ARG A 107 7.35 -21.12 -36.00
N ARG A 108 6.72 -19.97 -36.23
CA ARG A 108 6.13 -19.54 -37.51
C ARG A 108 6.82 -18.27 -38.01
N ARG A 109 7.94 -18.41 -38.71
CA ARG A 109 8.44 -17.34 -39.59
C ARG A 109 7.69 -17.40 -40.93
N ASP A 110 6.56 -16.70 -40.98
CA ASP A 110 6.18 -15.75 -42.04
C ASP A 110 4.68 -15.41 -41.92
N THR A 111 4.40 -14.14 -41.61
CA THR A 111 3.28 -13.27 -42.03
C THR A 111 2.94 -12.26 -40.92
N ASP A 112 2.80 -10.99 -41.32
CA ASP A 112 2.52 -9.87 -40.42
C ASP A 112 1.10 -9.88 -39.86
N GLN A 113 0.97 -9.67 -38.55
CA GLN A 113 0.20 -8.60 -37.91
C GLN A 113 0.06 -8.87 -36.40
N LEU A 114 0.43 -7.91 -35.54
CA LEU A 114 0.05 -7.95 -34.13
C LEU A 114 -1.43 -7.57 -33.99
N PRO A 115 -2.25 -8.33 -33.24
CA PRO A 115 -3.56 -7.87 -32.85
C PRO A 115 -3.45 -6.66 -31.92
N THR A 116 -4.11 -5.56 -32.28
CA THR A 116 -4.33 -4.43 -31.36
C THR A 116 -5.12 -4.91 -30.14
N GLY A 117 -4.64 -4.56 -28.94
CA GLY A 117 -5.09 -5.16 -27.69
C GLY A 117 -6.60 -5.10 -27.44
N GLU A 118 -7.14 -6.19 -26.88
CA GLU A 118 -8.53 -6.25 -26.43
C GLU A 118 -8.80 -5.18 -25.38
N ARG A 119 -9.84 -4.37 -25.60
CA ARG A 119 -10.38 -3.51 -24.54
C ARG A 119 -10.92 -4.41 -23.42
N PRO A 120 -10.57 -4.17 -22.15
CA PRO A 120 -11.19 -4.91 -21.06
C PRO A 120 -12.70 -4.67 -21.04
N ALA A 121 -13.45 -5.68 -20.62
CA ALA A 121 -14.92 -5.69 -20.63
C ALA A 121 -15.53 -4.38 -20.08
N PRO A 122 -16.66 -3.91 -20.65
CA PRO A 122 -17.28 -2.65 -20.25
C PRO A 122 -17.58 -2.66 -18.75
N ALA A 123 -17.14 -1.61 -18.06
CA ALA A 123 -17.53 -1.37 -16.69
C ALA A 123 -19.06 -1.16 -16.62
N GLY A 124 -19.68 -1.61 -15.54
CA GLY A 124 -21.06 -1.21 -15.24
C GLY A 124 -21.17 0.31 -15.10
N GLU A 125 -22.33 0.87 -15.41
CA GLU A 125 -22.60 2.32 -15.35
C GLU A 125 -22.19 2.90 -13.98
N CYS A 126 -21.17 3.78 -13.94
CA CYS A 126 -20.90 4.60 -12.74
C CYS A 126 -22.05 5.62 -12.59
N ARG A 127 -23.09 5.25 -11.85
CA ARG A 127 -24.16 6.19 -11.47
C ARG A 127 -23.71 7.08 -10.31
N PRO A 128 -23.99 8.39 -10.34
CA PRO A 128 -23.67 9.26 -9.22
C PRO A 128 -24.60 8.97 -8.03
N GLN A 129 -24.04 8.58 -6.89
CA GLN A 129 -24.74 8.72 -5.61
C GLN A 129 -24.53 10.13 -5.06
N VAL A 130 -25.65 10.78 -4.74
CA VAL A 130 -25.73 11.86 -3.76
C VAL A 130 -26.18 11.20 -2.47
N GLY A 131 -25.41 11.33 -1.39
CA GLY A 131 -25.79 10.86 -0.05
C GLY A 131 -25.68 9.35 0.18
N SER A 132 -24.94 9.00 1.25
CA SER A 132 -25.06 7.80 2.10
C SER A 132 -25.62 6.47 1.53
N SER A 133 -24.80 5.42 1.68
CA SER A 133 -25.17 4.00 1.67
C SER A 133 -25.52 3.37 0.30
N GLY A 134 -24.55 2.64 -0.24
CA GLY A 134 -24.71 1.77 -1.41
C GLY A 134 -23.40 1.07 -1.75
N HIS A 135 -23.36 -0.27 -1.70
CA HIS A 135 -22.18 -1.05 -2.11
C HIS A 135 -22.04 -1.05 -3.64
N MET A 136 -21.45 0.01 -4.19
CA MET A 136 -20.99 0.08 -5.58
C MET A 136 -19.48 0.38 -5.61
N PRO A 137 -18.74 -0.06 -6.64
CA PRO A 137 -17.32 0.22 -6.73
C PRO A 137 -17.06 1.72 -6.69
N PHE A 138 -16.10 2.13 -5.87
CA PHE A 138 -15.62 3.51 -5.79
C PHE A 138 -15.09 3.90 -7.18
N CYS A 139 -15.83 4.74 -7.92
CA CYS A 139 -15.37 5.36 -9.16
C CYS A 139 -14.68 6.71 -8.79
N PRO A 140 -13.36 6.76 -8.56
CA PRO A 140 -12.68 8.04 -8.31
C PRO A 140 -12.84 8.95 -9.53
N HIS A 141 -12.56 8.40 -10.72
CA HIS A 141 -12.71 9.07 -12.00
C HIS A 141 -14.03 8.72 -12.69
N ARG A 142 -14.70 9.70 -13.31
CA ARG A 142 -15.99 9.49 -14.01
C ARG A 142 -15.80 8.87 -15.39
N ASP A 143 -14.94 9.45 -16.22
CA ASP A 143 -14.78 9.06 -17.62
C ASP A 143 -13.80 7.89 -17.80
N HIS A 144 -13.00 7.62 -16.77
CA HIS A 144 -12.00 6.54 -16.76
C HIS A 144 -12.06 5.74 -15.44
N PRO A 145 -13.12 4.95 -15.16
CA PRO A 145 -13.38 4.36 -13.84
C PRO A 145 -12.31 3.43 -13.25
N ARG A 146 -11.25 3.12 -14.00
CA ARG A 146 -10.11 2.31 -13.55
C ARG A 146 -8.88 3.14 -13.12
N TRP A 147 -8.83 4.43 -13.44
CA TRP A 147 -7.71 5.28 -13.01
C TRP A 147 -7.69 5.42 -11.49
N GLY A 148 -6.51 5.22 -10.88
CA GLY A 148 -6.35 5.19 -9.43
C GLY A 148 -7.07 4.04 -8.71
N ALA A 149 -7.69 3.07 -9.41
CA ALA A 149 -8.36 1.95 -8.79
C ALA A 149 -7.36 0.88 -8.31
N SER A 150 -7.64 0.23 -7.19
CA SER A 150 -6.80 -0.85 -6.67
C SER A 150 -6.81 -2.08 -7.60
N ASN A 151 -5.77 -2.91 -7.50
CA ASN A 151 -5.60 -4.13 -8.29
C ASN A 151 -5.55 -3.90 -9.82
N THR A 152 -5.18 -2.69 -10.26
CA THR A 152 -4.85 -2.36 -11.65
C THR A 152 -3.32 -2.32 -11.86
N ALA A 153 -2.88 -2.22 -13.13
CA ALA A 153 -1.46 -2.08 -13.44
C ALA A 153 -0.94 -0.68 -13.07
N LEU A 154 0.30 -0.61 -12.56
CA LEU A 154 0.99 0.66 -12.34
C LEU A 154 1.23 1.38 -13.68
N ALA A 155 1.04 2.70 -13.69
CA ALA A 155 1.25 3.52 -14.89
C ALA A 155 2.73 3.47 -15.34
N ARG A 156 2.97 3.46 -16.65
CA ARG A 156 4.32 3.53 -17.24
C ARG A 156 4.53 4.87 -17.93
N TRP A 157 5.31 5.76 -17.31
CA TRP A 157 5.66 7.07 -17.88
C TRP A 157 6.77 7.00 -18.94
N LEU A 158 7.57 5.93 -18.93
CA LEU A 158 8.51 5.55 -19.98
C LEU A 158 8.23 4.09 -20.41
N PRO A 159 8.56 3.71 -21.65
CA PRO A 159 8.50 2.32 -22.09
C PRO A 159 9.30 1.38 -21.15
N PRO A 160 8.84 0.13 -20.95
CA PRO A 160 9.58 -0.85 -20.16
C PRO A 160 10.89 -1.25 -20.84
N ALA A 161 11.96 -1.37 -20.05
CA ALA A 161 13.27 -1.86 -20.49
C ALA A 161 13.48 -3.31 -19.98
N TYR A 162 13.07 -4.28 -20.79
CA TYR A 162 13.33 -5.72 -20.59
C TYR A 162 14.38 -6.22 -21.59
N GLU A 163 15.14 -7.24 -21.22
CA GLU A 163 16.24 -7.81 -22.02
C GLU A 163 15.73 -8.45 -23.33
N ASP A 164 14.56 -9.10 -23.27
CA ASP A 164 13.84 -9.67 -24.41
C ASP A 164 12.80 -8.71 -25.01
N GLY A 165 12.73 -7.47 -24.51
CA GLY A 165 11.72 -6.47 -24.87
C GLY A 165 10.32 -6.66 -24.26
N VAL A 166 10.07 -7.70 -23.44
CA VAL A 166 8.73 -8.02 -22.92
C VAL A 166 8.70 -8.32 -21.42
N THR A 167 9.59 -9.18 -20.93
CA THR A 167 9.46 -9.88 -19.63
C THR A 167 10.77 -10.24 -18.93
N GLU A 168 11.85 -10.51 -19.66
CA GLU A 168 13.12 -10.94 -19.08
C GLU A 168 13.80 -9.73 -18.42
N PRO A 169 14.02 -9.75 -17.08
CA PRO A 169 14.52 -8.58 -16.37
C PRO A 169 15.94 -8.25 -16.79
N ARG A 170 16.32 -6.97 -16.69
CA ARG A 170 17.68 -6.55 -17.06
C ARG A 170 18.75 -7.32 -16.28
N GLY A 171 19.71 -7.92 -16.98
CA GLY A 171 20.77 -8.75 -16.40
C GLY A 171 20.30 -10.17 -16.05
N TRP A 172 19.31 -10.69 -16.78
CA TRP A 172 18.86 -12.09 -16.69
C TRP A 172 19.91 -13.03 -17.29
N ASN A 173 20.48 -12.66 -18.44
CA ASN A 173 21.60 -13.37 -19.05
C ASN A 173 22.95 -12.73 -18.64
N PRO A 174 23.88 -13.47 -18.00
CA PRO A 174 25.20 -12.96 -17.62
C PRO A 174 26.08 -12.45 -18.77
N HIS A 175 25.76 -12.81 -20.01
CA HIS A 175 26.50 -12.41 -21.21
C HIS A 175 25.83 -11.29 -22.02
N PHE A 176 24.64 -10.83 -21.62
CA PHE A 176 23.98 -9.71 -22.29
C PHE A 176 24.67 -8.39 -21.91
N LEU A 177 25.01 -7.58 -22.91
CA LEU A 177 25.73 -6.33 -22.74
C LEU A 177 24.79 -5.13 -22.87
N TYR A 178 24.78 -4.29 -21.85
CA TYR A 178 24.12 -2.99 -21.82
C TYR A 178 25.20 -1.93 -22.05
N ASN A 179 25.08 -1.16 -23.13
CA ASN A 179 26.08 -0.15 -23.51
C ASN A 179 27.53 -0.68 -23.53
N GLY A 180 27.71 -1.93 -24.00
CA GLY A 180 29.00 -2.61 -24.08
C GLY A 180 29.42 -3.42 -22.84
N PHE A 181 28.67 -3.38 -21.74
CA PHE A 181 29.07 -4.01 -20.47
C PHE A 181 27.96 -4.85 -19.82
N PRO A 182 28.28 -5.97 -19.13
CA PRO A 182 27.29 -6.71 -18.36
C PRO A 182 26.86 -5.90 -17.12
N LEU A 183 25.62 -6.08 -16.65
CA LEU A 183 25.17 -5.43 -15.41
C LEU A 183 25.79 -6.10 -14.18
N PRO A 184 26.18 -5.32 -13.15
CA PRO A 184 26.74 -5.88 -11.93
C PRO A 184 25.69 -6.67 -11.14
N PRO A 185 26.09 -7.73 -10.41
CA PRO A 185 25.24 -8.39 -9.43
C PRO A 185 24.78 -7.39 -8.35
N VAL A 186 23.48 -7.34 -8.09
CA VAL A 186 22.86 -6.38 -7.15
C VAL A 186 23.44 -6.43 -5.73
N ARG A 187 23.93 -7.61 -5.33
CA ARG A 187 24.60 -7.83 -4.04
C ARG A 187 25.98 -7.20 -3.97
N GLU A 188 26.70 -7.14 -5.08
CA GLU A 188 28.02 -6.51 -5.12
C GLU A 188 27.91 -4.99 -5.13
N VAL A 189 26.92 -4.45 -5.86
CA VAL A 189 26.50 -3.05 -5.75
C VAL A 189 26.19 -2.67 -4.30
N THR A 190 25.42 -3.51 -3.60
CA THR A 190 25.12 -3.26 -2.19
C THR A 190 26.38 -3.27 -1.31
N ARG A 191 27.24 -4.29 -1.45
CA ARG A 191 28.45 -4.45 -0.62
C ARG A 191 29.48 -3.35 -0.82
N GLN A 192 29.65 -2.83 -2.04
CA GLN A 192 30.67 -1.82 -2.33
C GLN A 192 30.15 -0.38 -2.20
N VAL A 193 28.89 -0.11 -2.58
CA VAL A 193 28.35 1.26 -2.69
C VAL A 193 27.39 1.61 -1.56
N ILE A 194 26.49 0.69 -1.17
CA ILE A 194 25.29 1.05 -0.39
C ILE A 194 25.46 0.76 1.12
N HIS A 195 26.13 -0.34 1.46
CA HIS A 195 26.27 -0.84 2.82
C HIS A 195 27.10 0.11 3.72
N VAL A 196 26.57 0.44 4.89
CA VAL A 196 27.30 1.07 6.01
C VAL A 196 27.04 0.31 7.33
N SER A 197 28.02 0.30 8.25
CA SER A 197 27.81 -0.25 9.59
C SER A 197 26.88 0.65 10.42
N ASN A 198 26.27 0.10 11.48
CA ASN A 198 25.31 0.82 12.30
C ASN A 198 25.94 2.01 13.05
N GLU A 199 27.23 1.91 13.39
CA GLU A 199 27.99 2.88 14.17
C GLU A 199 28.40 4.11 13.36
N ALA A 200 28.44 3.98 12.02
CA ALA A 200 28.80 5.04 11.10
C ALA A 200 27.57 5.78 10.52
N VAL A 201 26.36 5.53 11.02
CA VAL A 201 25.13 6.19 10.59
C VAL A 201 25.07 7.63 11.10
N THR A 202 24.96 8.60 10.19
CA THR A 202 24.70 10.01 10.52
C THR A 202 23.22 10.26 10.87
N GLU A 203 22.97 11.01 11.95
CA GLU A 203 21.63 11.46 12.36
C GLU A 203 21.20 12.76 11.63
N ASP A 204 19.90 12.91 11.40
CA ASP A 204 19.28 14.08 10.78
C ASP A 204 18.95 15.15 11.83
N GLY A 205 19.80 16.17 11.93
CA GLY A 205 19.62 17.29 12.88
C GLY A 205 18.42 18.22 12.61
N GLN A 206 17.56 17.94 11.62
CA GLN A 206 16.37 18.76 11.32
C GLN A 206 15.05 17.97 11.45
N TYR A 207 15.04 16.69 11.12
CA TYR A 207 13.82 15.88 11.06
C TYR A 207 13.82 14.72 12.05
N SER A 208 12.65 14.46 12.65
CA SER A 208 12.45 13.37 13.60
C SER A 208 12.25 12.03 12.87
N ASP A 209 12.47 10.92 13.59
CA ASP A 209 12.19 9.55 13.11
C ASP A 209 10.77 9.37 12.56
N LEU A 210 9.80 10.21 12.99
CA LEU A 210 8.44 10.20 12.47
C LEU A 210 8.38 10.52 10.98
N LEU A 211 9.31 11.33 10.43
CA LEU A 211 9.36 11.59 8.99
C LEU A 211 9.50 10.29 8.20
N MET A 212 10.44 9.42 8.59
CA MET A 212 10.64 8.11 7.96
C MET A 212 9.42 7.20 8.13
N ALA A 213 8.88 7.10 9.36
CA ALA A 213 7.73 6.26 9.65
C ALA A 213 6.48 6.70 8.85
N TRP A 214 6.31 8.00 8.66
CA TRP A 214 5.23 8.58 7.86
C TRP A 214 5.42 8.36 6.37
N GLY A 215 6.65 8.47 5.86
CA GLY A 215 6.97 8.11 4.48
C GLY A 215 6.60 6.66 4.16
N GLN A 216 6.89 5.71 5.06
CA GLN A 216 6.47 4.32 4.92
C GLN A 216 4.94 4.14 5.01
N TYR A 217 4.26 4.90 5.86
CA TYR A 217 2.79 4.87 5.93
C TYR A 217 2.15 5.35 4.61
N ILE A 218 2.67 6.44 4.04
CA ILE A 218 2.25 6.96 2.73
C ILE A 218 2.51 5.94 1.60
N ASP A 219 3.67 5.28 1.59
CA ASP A 219 4.00 4.28 0.56
C ASP A 219 2.95 3.16 0.54
N HIS A 220 2.57 2.67 1.72
CA HIS A 220 1.58 1.60 1.87
C HIS A 220 0.12 2.03 1.61
N ASP A 221 -0.22 3.31 1.74
CA ASP A 221 -1.54 3.87 1.36
C ASP A 221 -1.64 4.01 -0.18
N ILE A 222 -0.55 4.45 -0.82
CA ILE A 222 -0.49 4.72 -2.25
C ILE A 222 -0.27 3.46 -3.09
N ALA A 223 0.61 2.53 -2.68
CA ALA A 223 1.04 1.42 -3.53
C ALA A 223 1.38 0.13 -2.79
N PHE A 224 0.97 -1.00 -3.39
CA PHE A 224 1.45 -2.33 -3.01
C PHE A 224 1.56 -3.23 -4.24
N THR A 225 2.78 -3.68 -4.56
CA THR A 225 2.99 -4.72 -5.59
C THR A 225 3.08 -6.11 -4.93
N PRO A 226 2.08 -6.99 -5.11
CA PRO A 226 2.15 -8.36 -4.59
C PRO A 226 3.22 -9.17 -5.34
N GLN A 227 3.79 -10.16 -4.65
CA GLN A 227 4.69 -11.14 -5.28
C GLN A 227 3.89 -12.30 -5.90
N SER A 228 4.48 -12.99 -6.89
CA SER A 228 3.86 -14.18 -7.50
C SER A 228 3.46 -15.22 -6.45
N THR A 229 2.22 -15.68 -6.57
CA THR A 229 1.58 -16.71 -5.75
C THR A 229 2.25 -18.09 -5.87
N SER A 230 3.00 -18.31 -6.96
CA SER A 230 3.78 -19.54 -7.21
C SER A 230 4.91 -19.81 -6.21
N LYS A 231 5.23 -18.88 -5.28
CA LYS A 231 6.14 -19.11 -4.15
C LYS A 231 5.64 -18.58 -2.79
N ALA A 232 4.53 -19.15 -2.30
CA ALA A 232 4.07 -19.06 -0.89
C ALA A 232 3.58 -17.67 -0.41
N ALA A 233 2.46 -17.51 0.30
CA ALA A 233 1.37 -18.38 0.71
C ALA A 233 0.16 -17.45 1.04
N PHE A 234 -0.85 -17.68 1.89
CA PHE A 234 -1.44 -18.82 2.61
C PHE A 234 -2.97 -18.80 2.32
N ALA A 235 -3.80 -19.41 3.16
CA ALA A 235 -5.26 -19.33 3.12
C ALA A 235 -5.84 -19.53 4.54
N GLY A 236 -7.00 -18.93 4.85
CA GLY A 236 -7.73 -19.19 6.11
C GLY A 236 -8.42 -18.00 6.79
N GLY A 237 -9.34 -17.34 6.08
CA GLY A 237 -10.45 -16.53 6.60
C GLY A 237 -10.36 -15.82 7.96
N ALA A 238 -10.12 -14.50 7.91
CA ALA A 238 -10.84 -13.52 8.72
C ALA A 238 -11.16 -12.33 7.79
N ASP A 239 -12.37 -11.78 7.85
CA ASP A 239 -12.94 -10.98 6.77
C ASP A 239 -13.14 -9.51 7.17
N CYS A 240 -12.57 -8.59 6.40
CA CYS A 240 -12.78 -7.15 6.57
C CYS A 240 -14.04 -6.65 5.82
N GLN A 241 -14.69 -7.51 5.03
CA GLN A 241 -15.91 -7.20 4.26
C GLN A 241 -17.21 -7.62 4.98
N LEU A 242 -17.12 -8.19 6.19
CA LEU A 242 -18.28 -8.65 6.98
C LEU A 242 -18.64 -7.77 8.18
N THR A 243 -18.08 -6.54 8.29
CA THR A 243 -18.43 -5.61 9.39
C THR A 243 -18.66 -4.19 8.87
N CYS A 244 -19.86 -3.64 9.09
CA CYS A 244 -20.19 -2.24 8.77
C CYS A 244 -19.77 -1.24 9.88
N GLU A 245 -18.75 -1.57 10.69
CA GLU A 245 -18.19 -0.66 11.70
C GLU A 245 -16.87 -0.08 11.16
N ASN A 246 -16.70 1.26 11.25
CA ASN A 246 -15.42 1.91 10.94
C ASN A 246 -14.29 1.37 11.84
N ARG A 247 -13.36 0.59 11.28
CA ARG A 247 -12.17 0.10 11.99
C ARG A 247 -10.93 0.08 11.09
N SER A 248 -9.80 0.39 11.72
CA SER A 248 -8.41 0.26 11.23
C SER A 248 -8.16 -1.08 10.49
N PRO A 249 -7.35 -1.12 9.42
CA PRO A 249 -6.30 -0.14 9.09
C PRO A 249 -6.54 0.70 7.82
N CYS A 250 -7.77 0.79 7.31
CA CYS A 250 -8.07 1.56 6.10
C CYS A 250 -8.38 3.02 6.44
N PHE A 251 -7.44 3.94 6.19
CA PHE A 251 -7.67 5.38 6.30
C PHE A 251 -6.69 6.15 5.38
N PRO A 252 -7.17 6.82 4.31
CA PRO A 252 -6.30 7.62 3.46
C PRO A 252 -6.02 8.99 4.10
N ILE A 253 -4.75 9.34 4.27
CA ILE A 253 -4.36 10.63 4.87
C ILE A 253 -3.72 11.55 3.84
N GLN A 254 -4.55 12.40 3.25
CA GLN A 254 -4.15 13.33 2.19
C GLN A 254 -3.56 14.66 2.73
N ILE A 255 -4.15 15.22 3.79
CA ILE A 255 -3.81 16.57 4.29
C ILE A 255 -2.36 16.62 4.81
N VAL A 256 -2.03 15.78 5.80
CA VAL A 256 -0.68 15.75 6.42
C VAL A 256 0.39 15.38 5.38
N THR A 257 0.07 14.49 4.46
CA THR A 257 0.98 14.04 3.40
C THR A 257 1.42 15.18 2.50
N LEU A 258 0.48 15.87 1.84
CA LEU A 258 0.81 16.90 0.85
C LEU A 258 1.13 18.27 1.47
N ARG A 259 0.59 18.60 2.65
CA ARG A 259 0.86 19.86 3.36
C ARG A 259 2.13 19.80 4.21
N ASP A 260 2.35 18.72 4.95
CA ASP A 260 3.39 18.68 6.00
C ASP A 260 4.62 17.83 5.63
N TYR A 261 4.44 16.74 4.86
CA TYR A 261 5.50 15.78 4.54
C TYR A 261 6.16 16.06 3.17
N VAL A 262 5.40 16.16 2.09
CA VAL A 262 5.94 16.32 0.73
C VAL A 262 6.85 17.57 0.60
N PRO A 263 6.52 18.75 1.14
CA PRO A 263 7.43 19.91 1.11
C PRO A 263 8.76 19.69 1.86
N LYS A 264 8.76 18.87 2.92
CA LYS A 264 9.97 18.55 3.72
C LYS A 264 10.94 17.65 2.99
N ILE A 265 10.44 16.70 2.20
CA ILE A 265 11.28 15.78 1.43
C ILE A 265 11.73 16.37 0.09
N LEU A 266 10.93 17.23 -0.54
CA LEU A 266 11.28 17.89 -1.81
C LEU A 266 12.10 19.18 -1.64
N GLY A 267 11.96 19.87 -0.51
CA GLY A 267 12.39 21.27 -0.38
C GLY A 267 11.39 22.23 -1.07
N ALA A 268 11.42 23.50 -0.65
CA ALA A 268 10.41 24.48 -1.08
C ALA A 268 10.43 24.79 -2.58
N GLU A 269 11.63 24.84 -3.19
CA GLU A 269 11.81 25.15 -4.61
C GLU A 269 11.24 24.05 -5.51
N ALA A 270 11.66 22.80 -5.32
CA ALA A 270 11.15 21.67 -6.10
C ALA A 270 9.68 21.36 -5.80
N PHE A 271 9.18 21.63 -4.58
CA PHE A 271 7.74 21.61 -4.31
C PHE A 271 7.00 22.63 -5.18
N GLY A 272 7.48 23.88 -5.24
CA GLY A 272 6.90 24.92 -6.10
C GLY A 272 6.95 24.55 -7.60
N GLN A 273 8.06 23.97 -8.06
CA GLN A 273 8.28 23.58 -9.45
C GLN A 273 7.44 22.38 -9.90
N HIS A 274 7.32 21.34 -9.07
CA HIS A 274 6.73 20.05 -9.47
C HIS A 274 5.32 19.82 -8.95
N VAL A 275 4.97 20.41 -7.79
CA VAL A 275 3.65 20.24 -7.14
C VAL A 275 2.82 21.53 -7.25
N GLY A 276 3.39 22.66 -6.84
CA GLY A 276 2.75 23.98 -6.86
C GLY A 276 1.50 24.09 -5.96
N PRO A 277 0.83 25.25 -5.94
CA PRO A 277 -0.48 25.41 -5.30
C PRO A 277 -1.58 24.68 -6.08
N TYR A 278 -2.58 24.13 -5.38
CA TYR A 278 -3.73 23.46 -6.00
C TYR A 278 -4.57 24.45 -6.84
N GLN A 279 -5.01 24.02 -8.02
CA GLN A 279 -5.79 24.84 -8.97
C GLN A 279 -7.22 24.33 -9.18
N GLY A 280 -7.63 23.28 -8.48
CA GLY A 280 -8.89 22.54 -8.72
C GLY A 280 -8.64 21.14 -9.27
N TYR A 281 -9.71 20.32 -9.29
CA TYR A 281 -9.70 18.97 -9.86
C TYR A 281 -9.70 19.04 -11.39
N ASP A 282 -8.80 18.30 -12.02
CA ASP A 282 -8.68 18.17 -13.47
C ASP A 282 -9.02 16.73 -13.92
N PRO A 283 -10.15 16.51 -14.62
CA PRO A 283 -10.53 15.19 -15.13
C PRO A 283 -9.67 14.68 -16.29
N ALA A 284 -8.69 15.45 -16.79
CA ALA A 284 -7.71 14.98 -17.77
C ALA A 284 -6.47 14.34 -17.11
N VAL A 285 -6.29 14.50 -15.79
CA VAL A 285 -5.13 13.96 -15.05
C VAL A 285 -5.37 12.51 -14.67
N ASP A 286 -4.41 11.65 -14.97
CA ASP A 286 -4.39 10.26 -14.50
C ASP A 286 -3.73 10.16 -13.11
N PRO A 287 -4.50 9.93 -12.01
CA PRO A 287 -3.94 9.74 -10.68
C PRO A 287 -3.26 8.37 -10.47
N THR A 288 -3.25 7.48 -11.47
CA THR A 288 -2.68 6.13 -11.33
C THR A 288 -1.21 6.19 -10.94
N VAL A 289 -0.84 5.38 -9.95
CA VAL A 289 0.52 5.35 -9.42
C VAL A 289 1.48 4.76 -10.45
N SER A 290 2.55 5.50 -10.73
CA SER A 290 3.56 5.09 -11.70
C SER A 290 4.50 4.02 -11.15
N ASN A 291 4.96 3.16 -12.05
CA ASN A 291 5.85 2.06 -11.72
C ASN A 291 7.19 2.58 -11.15
N VAL A 292 7.74 3.67 -11.71
CA VAL A 292 8.98 4.29 -11.22
C VAL A 292 8.83 4.89 -9.82
N PHE A 293 7.66 5.45 -9.48
CA PHE A 293 7.41 6.00 -8.15
C PHE A 293 7.45 4.91 -7.07
N SER A 294 6.61 3.87 -7.22
CA SER A 294 6.48 2.80 -6.24
C SER A 294 7.70 1.86 -6.19
N THR A 295 8.41 1.70 -7.31
CA THR A 295 9.50 0.72 -7.42
C THR A 295 10.88 1.34 -7.15
N ALA A 296 11.04 2.64 -7.38
CA ALA A 296 12.30 3.34 -7.15
C ALA A 296 12.13 4.60 -6.30
N ALA A 297 11.50 5.66 -6.83
CA ALA A 297 11.67 7.00 -6.25
C ALA A 297 11.20 7.12 -4.80
N PHE A 298 10.02 6.59 -4.46
CA PHE A 298 9.50 6.68 -3.08
C PHE A 298 10.20 5.73 -2.10
N ARG A 299 10.97 4.75 -2.61
CA ARG A 299 11.83 3.87 -1.81
C ARG A 299 13.12 4.53 -1.32
N PHE A 300 13.33 5.82 -1.58
CA PHE A 300 14.40 6.60 -0.93
C PHE A 300 14.31 6.53 0.61
N GLY A 301 13.09 6.40 1.15
CA GLY A 301 12.82 6.27 2.59
C GLY A 301 13.61 5.12 3.26
N HIS A 302 13.96 4.06 2.53
CA HIS A 302 14.79 2.97 3.06
C HIS A 302 16.18 3.43 3.53
N ALA A 303 16.74 4.49 2.94
CA ALA A 303 18.01 5.09 3.37
C ALA A 303 17.88 6.03 4.58
N THR A 304 16.64 6.36 4.98
CA THR A 304 16.31 7.21 6.15
C THR A 304 15.94 6.40 7.40
N ILE A 305 15.91 5.07 7.29
CA ILE A 305 15.60 4.16 8.40
C ILE A 305 16.80 4.11 9.37
N HIS A 306 16.54 4.44 10.63
CA HIS A 306 17.51 4.31 11.71
C HIS A 306 17.69 2.82 12.14
N PRO A 307 18.91 2.36 12.47
CA PRO A 307 19.15 0.95 12.85
C PRO A 307 18.60 0.56 14.24
N LEU A 308 18.17 1.53 15.04
CA LEU A 308 17.51 1.32 16.34
C LEU A 308 16.08 1.83 16.33
N VAL A 309 15.13 1.01 16.78
CA VAL A 309 13.82 1.47 17.25
C VAL A 309 14.01 2.02 18.66
N ARG A 310 14.05 3.35 18.76
CA ARG A 310 14.27 4.08 20.00
C ARG A 310 12.97 4.12 20.82
N ARG A 311 13.06 3.87 22.13
CA ARG A 311 11.91 3.89 23.05
C ARG A 311 12.23 4.70 24.29
N LEU A 312 11.35 5.65 24.64
CA LEU A 312 11.55 6.59 25.73
C LEU A 312 10.46 6.50 26.81
N ASP A 313 10.85 6.76 28.06
CA ASP A 313 9.94 6.80 29.20
C ASP A 313 9.01 8.04 29.19
N ALA A 314 8.14 8.16 30.20
CA ALA A 314 7.22 9.30 30.32
C ALA A 314 7.89 10.68 30.52
N ARG A 315 9.21 10.72 30.72
CA ARG A 315 10.05 11.93 30.88
C ARG A 315 11.00 12.12 29.68
N PHE A 316 10.72 11.42 28.57
CA PHE A 316 11.54 11.37 27.35
C PHE A 316 12.98 10.88 27.58
N GLN A 317 13.22 10.15 28.68
CA GLN A 317 14.51 9.55 29.00
C GLN A 317 14.66 8.16 28.40
N GLU A 318 15.91 7.80 28.14
CA GLU A 318 16.29 6.45 27.76
C GLU A 318 16.37 5.55 29.01
N HIS A 319 16.12 4.25 28.85
CA HIS A 319 16.33 3.28 29.90
C HIS A 319 17.25 2.17 29.38
N PRO A 320 18.14 1.59 30.22
CA PRO A 320 18.99 0.48 29.80
C PRO A 320 18.16 -0.67 29.21
N GLY A 321 18.42 -1.04 27.95
CA GLY A 321 17.66 -2.05 27.22
C GLY A 321 16.31 -1.58 26.64
N SER A 322 15.95 -0.29 26.71
CA SER A 322 14.75 0.22 26.03
C SER A 322 14.89 0.22 24.52
N HIS A 323 16.04 0.61 23.98
CA HIS A 323 16.26 0.60 22.53
C HIS A 323 16.35 -0.82 21.97
N LEU A 324 15.72 -1.04 20.81
CA LEU A 324 15.75 -2.31 20.12
C LEU A 324 16.54 -2.16 18.82
N PRO A 325 17.51 -3.04 18.52
CA PRO A 325 18.00 -3.20 17.15
C PRO A 325 16.83 -3.48 16.21
N LEU A 326 16.80 -2.85 15.03
CA LEU A 326 15.66 -2.91 14.12
C LEU A 326 15.25 -4.35 13.79
N ARG A 327 16.21 -5.26 13.62
CA ARG A 327 15.97 -6.70 13.42
C ARG A 327 15.11 -7.36 14.51
N ALA A 328 15.17 -6.85 15.74
CA ALA A 328 14.43 -7.35 16.89
C ALA A 328 12.98 -6.82 16.97
N ALA A 329 12.63 -5.82 16.15
CA ALA A 329 11.28 -5.26 16.03
C ALA A 329 10.49 -5.86 14.84
N PHE A 330 11.17 -6.33 13.79
CA PHE A 330 10.51 -6.90 12.60
C PHE A 330 9.52 -8.01 12.95
N PHE A 331 8.25 -7.78 12.62
CA PHE A 331 7.12 -8.68 12.84
C PHE A 331 6.90 -9.11 14.31
N GLN A 332 7.25 -8.26 15.29
CA GLN A 332 7.08 -8.54 16.73
C GLN A 332 5.98 -7.69 17.41
N PRO A 333 4.69 -7.76 16.99
CA PRO A 333 3.62 -6.94 17.58
C PRO A 333 3.35 -7.25 19.06
N TRP A 334 3.79 -8.41 19.57
CA TRP A 334 3.73 -8.75 20.98
C TRP A 334 4.49 -7.75 21.86
N ARG A 335 5.50 -7.04 21.32
CA ARG A 335 6.24 -6.00 22.04
C ARG A 335 5.34 -4.82 22.38
N LEU A 336 4.45 -4.39 21.47
CA LEU A 336 3.47 -3.36 21.80
C LEU A 336 2.52 -3.84 22.92
N LEU A 337 2.11 -5.10 22.89
CA LEU A 337 1.20 -5.67 23.89
C LEU A 337 1.83 -5.92 25.27
N ARG A 338 3.17 -6.05 25.37
CA ARG A 338 3.86 -6.46 26.61
C ARG A 338 4.97 -5.52 27.10
N GLU A 339 5.47 -4.63 26.25
CA GLU A 339 6.62 -3.75 26.51
C GLU A 339 6.22 -2.26 26.45
N GLY A 340 5.04 -1.93 26.99
CA GLY A 340 4.63 -0.54 27.28
C GLY A 340 3.69 0.13 26.27
N GLY A 341 3.10 -0.59 25.32
CA GLY A 341 2.18 0.00 24.35
C GLY A 341 2.88 0.72 23.19
N VAL A 342 2.18 1.70 22.61
CA VAL A 342 2.66 2.50 21.48
C VAL A 342 3.37 3.77 21.95
N ASP A 343 2.98 4.34 23.09
CA ASP A 343 3.55 5.58 23.66
C ASP A 343 5.09 5.63 23.71
N PRO A 344 5.83 4.60 24.17
CA PRO A 344 7.29 4.68 24.25
C PRO A 344 7.94 4.80 22.88
N VAL A 345 7.31 4.21 21.86
CA VAL A 345 7.74 4.29 20.45
C VAL A 345 7.40 5.67 19.89
N LEU A 346 6.19 6.20 20.13
CA LEU A 346 5.81 7.56 19.69
C LEU A 346 6.76 8.63 20.27
N ARG A 347 7.12 8.54 21.55
CA ARG A 347 8.12 9.46 22.12
C ARG A 347 9.48 9.34 21.44
N GLY A 348 9.89 8.13 21.07
CA GLY A 348 11.08 7.89 20.26
C GLY A 348 11.00 8.54 18.88
N LEU A 349 9.88 8.31 18.16
CA LEU A 349 9.64 8.88 16.83
C LEU A 349 9.63 10.42 16.82
N LEU A 350 9.16 11.07 17.90
CA LEU A 350 9.07 12.53 18.02
C LEU A 350 10.38 13.18 18.49
N ALA A 351 11.04 12.60 19.49
CA ALA A 351 12.16 13.23 20.20
C ALA A 351 13.54 12.75 19.75
N ARG A 352 13.64 11.96 18.67
CA ARG A 352 14.91 11.45 18.16
C ARG A 352 15.03 11.68 16.65
N PRO A 353 16.22 12.07 16.17
CA PRO A 353 16.44 12.46 14.77
C PRO A 353 16.41 11.25 13.84
N ALA A 354 15.86 11.39 12.64
CA ALA A 354 15.89 10.34 11.62
C ALA A 354 17.33 9.94 11.25
N LYS A 355 17.53 8.85 10.51
CA LYS A 355 18.82 8.65 9.81
C LYS A 355 18.88 9.63 8.64
N LEU A 356 19.98 10.37 8.54
CA LEU A 356 20.30 11.15 7.34
C LEU A 356 20.80 10.21 6.23
N GLN A 357 20.37 10.41 4.99
CA GLN A 357 21.06 9.80 3.84
C GLN A 357 22.26 10.68 3.48
N VAL A 358 23.43 10.04 3.41
CA VAL A 358 24.71 10.61 3.01
C VAL A 358 25.30 9.64 1.99
N GLN A 359 25.97 10.13 0.96
CA GLN A 359 26.28 9.36 -0.24
C GLN A 359 27.20 8.15 0.00
N ASP A 360 28.04 8.19 1.03
CA ASP A 360 28.89 7.07 1.48
C ASP A 360 28.30 6.25 2.65
N GLN A 361 27.06 6.56 3.06
CA GLN A 361 26.34 5.93 4.18
C GLN A 361 24.87 5.59 3.81
N LEU A 362 24.64 5.02 2.62
CA LEU A 362 23.29 4.90 2.07
C LEU A 362 22.34 4.05 2.95
N MET A 363 22.64 2.77 3.20
CA MET A 363 21.80 1.88 4.02
C MET A 363 22.58 1.08 5.05
N ASN A 364 22.01 0.99 6.26
CA ASN A 364 22.64 0.33 7.41
C ASN A 364 22.52 -1.21 7.37
N GLU A 365 23.39 -1.88 8.11
CA GLU A 365 23.48 -3.35 8.17
C GLU A 365 22.21 -4.07 8.66
N GLU A 366 21.30 -3.42 9.40
CA GLU A 366 20.01 -4.04 9.77
C GLU A 366 19.13 -4.32 8.54
N LEU A 367 19.34 -3.58 7.44
CA LEU A 367 18.59 -3.69 6.20
C LEU A 367 19.35 -4.39 5.07
N THR A 368 20.68 -4.28 5.03
CA THR A 368 21.51 -4.91 3.98
C THR A 368 22.04 -6.29 4.36
N GLU A 369 22.17 -6.61 5.64
CA GLU A 369 22.72 -7.90 6.12
C GLU A 369 21.77 -8.69 7.01
N ARG A 370 20.88 -8.00 7.75
CA ARG A 370 20.06 -8.59 8.82
C ARG A 370 18.55 -8.44 8.59
N LEU A 371 18.10 -8.10 7.37
CA LEU A 371 16.68 -8.02 7.07
C LEU A 371 16.06 -9.40 7.27
N PHE A 372 15.13 -9.52 8.20
CA PHE A 372 14.41 -10.77 8.45
C PHE A 372 13.02 -10.71 7.81
N VAL A 373 12.64 -11.76 7.09
CA VAL A 373 11.28 -11.93 6.56
C VAL A 373 10.79 -13.33 6.94
N LEU A 374 9.58 -13.40 7.52
CA LEU A 374 9.00 -14.60 8.14
C LEU A 374 8.95 -15.87 7.27
N SER A 375 9.09 -15.75 5.94
CA SER A 375 9.03 -16.84 4.98
C SER A 375 10.37 -17.53 4.72
N ASN A 376 11.50 -16.98 5.19
CA ASN A 376 12.84 -17.49 4.88
C ASN A 376 13.67 -17.76 6.14
N SER A 377 14.52 -18.80 6.11
CA SER A 377 15.38 -19.18 7.24
C SER A 377 16.76 -18.52 7.22
N GLY A 378 17.00 -17.60 6.28
CA GLY A 378 18.20 -16.77 6.19
C GLY A 378 17.84 -15.29 6.16
N THR A 379 18.83 -14.44 6.39
CA THR A 379 18.66 -12.99 6.24
C THR A 379 18.57 -12.59 4.76
N LEU A 380 18.00 -11.42 4.52
CA LEU A 380 17.86 -10.80 3.22
C LEU A 380 18.59 -9.45 3.20
N ASP A 381 18.67 -8.88 2.00
CA ASP A 381 19.27 -7.59 1.70
C ASP A 381 18.23 -6.74 0.97
N LEU A 382 17.74 -5.69 1.64
CA LEU A 382 16.71 -4.80 1.11
C LEU A 382 17.20 -3.98 -0.08
N ALA A 383 18.47 -3.60 -0.11
CA ALA A 383 19.06 -2.83 -1.20
C ALA A 383 19.19 -3.70 -2.46
N SER A 384 19.71 -4.92 -2.31
CA SER A 384 19.70 -5.93 -3.38
C SER A 384 18.29 -6.21 -3.90
N ILE A 385 17.29 -6.28 -3.01
CA ILE A 385 15.88 -6.47 -3.38
C ILE A 385 15.34 -5.27 -4.18
N ASN A 386 15.66 -4.03 -3.80
CA ASN A 386 15.21 -2.84 -4.54
C ASN A 386 15.83 -2.77 -5.94
N LEU A 387 17.14 -3.00 -6.06
CA LEU A 387 17.84 -3.07 -7.36
C LEU A 387 17.24 -4.17 -8.25
N GLN A 388 17.07 -5.38 -7.72
CA GLN A 388 16.51 -6.49 -8.48
C GLN A 388 15.04 -6.24 -8.85
N ARG A 389 14.25 -5.58 -7.97
CA ARG A 389 12.86 -5.22 -8.24
C ARG A 389 12.74 -4.16 -9.34
N GLY A 390 13.68 -3.21 -9.42
CA GLY A 390 13.76 -2.27 -10.53
C GLY A 390 13.96 -2.97 -11.89
N ARG A 391 14.84 -3.98 -11.91
CA ARG A 391 15.10 -4.81 -13.11
C ARG A 391 13.91 -5.71 -13.48
N ASP A 392 13.27 -6.33 -12.48
CA ASP A 392 12.02 -7.12 -12.55
C ASP A 392 10.83 -6.32 -13.11
N HIS A 393 10.71 -5.05 -12.73
CA HIS A 393 9.65 -4.15 -13.22
C HIS A 393 9.96 -3.53 -14.60
N GLY A 394 11.12 -3.84 -15.18
CA GLY A 394 11.57 -3.29 -16.45
C GLY A 394 11.78 -1.78 -16.39
N LEU A 395 12.38 -1.27 -15.31
CA LEU A 395 12.70 0.16 -15.22
C LEU A 395 13.89 0.53 -16.14
N PRO A 396 13.75 1.59 -16.96
CA PRO A 396 14.87 2.18 -17.68
C PRO A 396 16.02 2.60 -16.77
N GLY A 397 17.21 2.79 -17.37
CA GLY A 397 18.41 3.27 -16.70
C GLY A 397 18.26 4.68 -16.13
N TYR A 398 19.14 5.03 -15.20
CA TYR A 398 19.16 6.31 -14.50
C TYR A 398 19.07 7.53 -15.44
N ASN A 399 19.83 7.54 -16.53
CA ASN A 399 19.90 8.66 -17.47
C ASN A 399 18.59 8.89 -18.26
N GLU A 400 17.86 7.83 -18.62
CA GLU A 400 16.53 7.95 -19.27
C GLU A 400 15.53 8.71 -18.38
N TRP A 401 15.62 8.48 -17.07
CA TRP A 401 14.79 9.19 -16.09
C TRP A 401 15.27 10.61 -15.80
N ARG A 402 16.58 10.88 -15.94
CA ARG A 402 17.12 12.25 -15.90
C ARG A 402 16.57 13.09 -17.06
N GLU A 403 16.60 12.55 -18.27
CA GLU A 403 16.07 13.24 -19.46
C GLU A 403 14.55 13.43 -19.39
N PHE A 404 13.78 12.44 -18.90
CA PHE A 404 12.35 12.61 -18.58
C PHE A 404 12.07 13.78 -17.62
N CYS A 405 13.00 14.07 -16.71
CA CYS A 405 12.95 15.18 -15.78
C CYS A 405 13.58 16.49 -16.28
N GLY A 406 14.07 16.52 -17.53
CA GLY A 406 14.77 17.69 -18.10
C GLY A 406 16.17 17.93 -17.50
N LEU A 407 16.73 16.93 -16.83
CA LEU A 407 18.09 16.97 -16.27
C LEU A 407 19.09 16.46 -17.33
N SER A 408 20.28 17.06 -17.36
CA SER A 408 21.35 16.63 -18.27
C SER A 408 21.70 15.15 -18.09
N ARG A 409 21.80 14.42 -19.19
CA ARG A 409 22.38 13.07 -19.27
C ARG A 409 23.83 13.12 -18.78
N LEU A 410 24.25 12.14 -17.99
CA LEU A 410 25.63 12.03 -17.49
C LEU A 410 26.44 11.14 -18.45
N GLU A 411 27.57 11.61 -18.96
CA GLU A 411 28.40 10.84 -19.90
C GLU A 411 29.70 10.36 -19.26
N THR A 412 30.21 11.12 -18.29
CA THR A 412 31.56 10.94 -17.72
C THR A 412 31.53 10.71 -16.21
N TRP A 413 32.70 10.28 -15.69
CA TRP A 413 32.94 10.25 -14.25
C TRP A 413 32.80 11.62 -13.58
N ALA A 414 33.19 12.70 -14.27
CA ALA A 414 33.09 14.05 -13.72
C ALA A 414 31.62 14.45 -13.50
N ASP A 415 30.74 14.10 -14.44
CA ASP A 415 29.30 14.36 -14.34
C ASP A 415 28.66 13.60 -13.16
N LEU A 416 29.04 12.33 -12.98
CA LEU A 416 28.57 11.52 -11.84
C LEU A 416 29.15 11.99 -10.50
N SER A 417 30.43 12.36 -10.47
CA SER A 417 31.07 12.94 -9.28
C SER A 417 30.43 14.28 -8.89
N ALA A 418 30.00 15.10 -9.87
CA ALA A 418 29.28 16.33 -9.63
C ALA A 418 27.84 16.06 -9.14
N ALA A 419 27.10 15.14 -9.78
CA ALA A 419 25.75 14.79 -9.38
C ALA A 419 25.67 14.23 -7.95
N THR A 420 26.64 13.41 -7.56
CA THR A 420 26.73 12.79 -6.22
C THR A 420 27.48 13.63 -5.19
N ALA A 421 28.15 14.72 -5.61
CA ALA A 421 29.13 15.47 -4.81
C ALA A 421 30.21 14.59 -4.12
N ASN A 422 30.45 13.36 -4.60
CA ASN A 422 31.33 12.40 -3.95
C ASN A 422 32.05 11.51 -4.98
N GLY A 423 33.26 11.92 -5.36
CA GLY A 423 34.09 11.20 -6.32
C GLY A 423 34.34 9.73 -5.96
N ARG A 424 34.47 9.38 -4.67
CA ARG A 424 34.66 7.98 -4.23
C ARG A 424 33.43 7.12 -4.44
N VAL A 425 32.24 7.70 -4.38
CA VAL A 425 30.98 7.01 -4.68
C VAL A 425 30.83 6.86 -6.19
N ALA A 426 31.14 7.92 -6.96
CA ALA A 426 31.19 7.86 -8.42
C ALA A 426 32.19 6.80 -8.95
N ASP A 427 33.39 6.72 -8.35
CA ASP A 427 34.41 5.68 -8.63
C ASP A 427 33.83 4.27 -8.49
N ARG A 428 33.17 3.98 -7.37
CA ARG A 428 32.61 2.65 -7.08
C ARG A 428 31.42 2.32 -7.97
N ILE A 429 30.56 3.30 -8.26
CA ILE A 429 29.41 3.12 -9.15
C ILE A 429 29.90 2.82 -10.57
N LEU A 430 30.82 3.61 -11.14
CA LEU A 430 31.33 3.35 -12.49
C LEU A 430 32.24 2.12 -12.55
N GLY A 431 33.01 1.82 -11.51
CA GLY A 431 33.77 0.57 -11.42
C GLY A 431 32.91 -0.70 -11.49
N LEU A 432 31.62 -0.60 -11.13
CA LEU A 432 30.66 -1.71 -11.21
C LEU A 432 29.77 -1.68 -12.46
N TYR A 433 29.22 -0.51 -12.82
CA TYR A 433 28.27 -0.38 -13.94
C TYR A 433 28.94 -0.09 -15.29
N GLN A 434 30.19 0.37 -15.28
CA GLN A 434 31.08 0.73 -16.41
C GLN A 434 30.56 1.85 -17.34
N HIS A 435 29.26 2.12 -17.36
CA HIS A 435 28.62 3.16 -18.15
C HIS A 435 27.49 3.85 -17.34
N PRO A 436 27.35 5.18 -17.35
CA PRO A 436 26.30 5.88 -16.58
C PRO A 436 24.88 5.40 -16.88
N ASP A 437 24.56 5.13 -18.16
CA ASP A 437 23.24 4.64 -18.59
C ASP A 437 22.85 3.29 -17.98
N ASN A 438 23.84 2.48 -17.56
CA ASN A 438 23.59 1.17 -16.99
C ASN A 438 23.06 1.25 -15.55
N ILE A 439 23.31 2.36 -14.85
CA ILE A 439 22.97 2.56 -13.44
C ILE A 439 21.46 2.33 -13.22
N ASP A 440 21.13 1.48 -12.25
CA ASP A 440 19.74 1.25 -11.84
C ASP A 440 19.16 2.55 -11.23
N VAL A 441 18.01 3.02 -11.72
CA VAL A 441 17.42 4.32 -11.35
C VAL A 441 17.25 4.53 -9.84
N TRP A 442 16.99 3.47 -9.07
CA TRP A 442 16.90 3.57 -7.61
C TRP A 442 18.25 3.95 -6.97
N LEU A 443 19.37 3.40 -7.43
CA LEU A 443 20.69 3.80 -6.96
C LEU A 443 21.05 5.20 -7.45
N GLY A 444 20.82 5.48 -8.73
CA GLY A 444 21.17 6.76 -9.34
C GLY A 444 20.54 7.95 -8.62
N GLY A 445 19.21 7.95 -8.46
CA GLY A 445 18.50 9.02 -7.75
C GLY A 445 18.72 9.05 -6.24
N LEU A 446 19.14 7.91 -5.62
CA LEU A 446 19.50 7.86 -4.20
C LEU A 446 20.91 8.40 -3.93
N ALA A 447 21.82 8.29 -4.91
CA ALA A 447 23.19 8.77 -4.80
C ALA A 447 23.34 10.27 -5.10
N GLU A 448 22.34 10.92 -5.69
CA GLU A 448 22.35 12.35 -5.96
C GLU A 448 22.54 13.20 -4.68
N SER A 449 23.12 14.38 -4.85
CA SER A 449 23.19 15.41 -3.82
C SER A 449 21.80 15.96 -3.52
N PHE A 450 21.48 16.20 -2.24
CA PHE A 450 20.20 16.80 -1.87
C PHE A 450 20.03 18.22 -2.42
N LEU A 451 18.79 18.53 -2.80
CA LEU A 451 18.36 19.91 -3.00
C LEU A 451 18.33 20.68 -1.66
N PRO A 452 18.48 22.02 -1.66
CA PRO A 452 18.44 22.83 -0.44
C PRO A 452 17.18 22.60 0.40
N GLY A 453 17.36 22.15 1.65
CA GLY A 453 16.27 21.86 2.59
C GLY A 453 15.48 20.57 2.31
N ALA A 454 15.82 19.83 1.26
CA ALA A 454 15.18 18.58 0.85
C ALA A 454 15.80 17.35 1.53
N ARG A 455 15.22 16.17 1.23
CA ARG A 455 15.80 14.84 1.51
C ARG A 455 15.81 13.94 0.26
N THR A 456 15.82 14.57 -0.90
CA THR A 456 15.96 13.94 -2.22
C THR A 456 16.86 14.79 -3.11
N GLY A 457 17.51 14.14 -4.07
CA GLY A 457 18.17 14.81 -5.18
C GLY A 457 17.19 15.23 -6.29
N PRO A 458 17.66 16.01 -7.29
CA PRO A 458 16.84 16.52 -8.39
C PRO A 458 15.93 15.49 -9.07
N LEU A 459 16.41 14.27 -9.33
CA LEU A 459 15.65 13.25 -10.04
C LEU A 459 14.47 12.73 -9.21
N PHE A 460 14.72 12.36 -7.97
CA PHE A 460 13.66 11.89 -7.08
C PHE A 460 12.70 13.03 -6.71
N ALA A 461 13.19 14.27 -6.60
CA ALA A 461 12.32 15.42 -6.39
C ALA A 461 11.33 15.62 -7.55
N CYS A 462 11.80 15.51 -8.78
CA CYS A 462 10.97 15.52 -9.99
C CYS A 462 9.94 14.38 -10.03
N ILE A 463 10.37 13.13 -9.84
CA ILE A 463 9.47 11.95 -9.96
C ILE A 463 8.40 11.97 -8.85
N ILE A 464 8.81 12.21 -7.60
CA ILE A 464 7.88 12.28 -6.45
C ILE A 464 6.94 13.47 -6.61
N GLY A 465 7.46 14.65 -6.97
CA GLY A 465 6.63 15.84 -7.18
C GLY A 465 5.57 15.65 -8.26
N LYS A 466 5.95 15.10 -9.44
CA LYS A 466 5.01 14.77 -10.52
C LYS A 466 3.92 13.78 -10.06
N GLN A 467 4.28 12.73 -9.31
CA GLN A 467 3.29 11.75 -8.84
C GLN A 467 2.35 12.34 -7.80
N MET A 468 2.88 13.06 -6.81
CA MET A 468 2.09 13.69 -5.75
C MET A 468 1.15 14.75 -6.31
N ARG A 469 1.58 15.47 -7.36
CA ARG A 469 0.70 16.37 -8.12
C ARG A 469 -0.40 15.62 -8.86
N ALA A 470 -0.09 14.54 -9.57
CA ALA A 470 -1.10 13.75 -10.28
C ALA A 470 -2.16 13.16 -9.34
N LEU A 471 -1.74 12.66 -8.17
CA LEU A 471 -2.63 12.18 -7.11
C LEU A 471 -3.55 13.28 -6.56
N ARG A 472 -3.06 14.52 -6.44
CA ARG A 472 -3.85 15.67 -5.95
C ARG A 472 -4.81 16.21 -7.01
N ASP A 473 -4.27 16.51 -8.19
CA ASP A 473 -4.98 17.23 -9.25
C ASP A 473 -6.01 16.29 -9.93
N GLY A 474 -5.75 14.98 -9.98
CA GLY A 474 -6.65 13.95 -10.52
C GLY A 474 -7.63 13.33 -9.51
N ASP A 475 -7.58 13.69 -8.22
CA ASP A 475 -8.55 13.20 -7.23
C ASP A 475 -9.77 14.13 -7.13
N ARG A 476 -10.90 13.63 -7.63
CA ARG A 476 -12.21 14.29 -7.54
C ARG A 476 -12.68 14.50 -6.09
N PHE A 477 -12.20 13.71 -5.14
CA PHE A 477 -12.50 13.80 -3.72
C PHE A 477 -11.42 14.55 -2.91
N TRP A 478 -10.45 15.19 -3.57
CA TRP A 478 -9.46 16.03 -2.90
C TRP A 478 -10.13 17.04 -1.97
N TRP A 479 -9.65 17.16 -0.73
CA TRP A 479 -10.36 17.89 0.34
C TRP A 479 -10.55 19.40 0.07
N GLU A 480 -9.73 20.02 -0.78
CA GLU A 480 -9.88 21.42 -1.19
C GLU A 480 -10.87 21.61 -2.36
N ASN A 481 -11.23 20.53 -3.07
CA ASN A 481 -12.12 20.59 -4.22
C ASN A 481 -13.53 21.10 -3.81
N PRO A 482 -14.08 22.15 -4.46
CA PRO A 482 -15.40 22.66 -4.14
C PRO A 482 -16.49 21.58 -4.18
N GLY A 483 -17.31 21.53 -3.13
CA GLY A 483 -18.39 20.55 -2.99
C GLY A 483 -18.02 19.25 -2.27
N VAL A 484 -16.73 18.96 -2.02
CA VAL A 484 -16.32 17.83 -1.17
C VAL A 484 -16.57 18.14 0.31
N PHE A 485 -16.17 19.34 0.75
CA PHE A 485 -16.43 19.88 2.08
C PHE A 485 -17.04 21.29 1.99
N THR A 486 -17.73 21.73 3.03
CA THR A 486 -18.13 23.14 3.17
C THR A 486 -16.91 24.03 3.49
N GLU A 487 -17.06 25.35 3.37
CA GLU A 487 -15.96 26.25 3.73
C GLU A 487 -15.62 26.19 5.23
N ALA A 488 -16.63 26.07 6.10
CA ALA A 488 -16.43 25.89 7.54
C ALA A 488 -15.64 24.60 7.83
N GLN A 489 -16.00 23.49 7.18
CA GLN A 489 -15.30 22.21 7.30
C GLN A 489 -13.86 22.30 6.80
N ARG A 490 -13.59 22.96 5.65
CA ARG A 490 -12.22 23.20 5.17
C ARG A 490 -11.39 24.04 6.14
N ARG A 491 -11.97 25.07 6.76
CA ARG A 491 -11.29 25.89 7.78
C ARG A 491 -10.86 25.03 8.97
N GLU A 492 -11.71 24.13 9.45
CA GLU A 492 -11.35 23.22 10.54
C GLU A 492 -10.36 22.13 10.12
N LEU A 493 -10.49 21.54 8.93
CA LEU A 493 -9.50 20.61 8.36
C LEU A 493 -8.10 21.25 8.23
N SER A 494 -8.03 22.52 7.83
CA SER A 494 -6.76 23.23 7.65
C SER A 494 -5.95 23.41 8.95
N ARG A 495 -6.61 23.38 10.12
CA ARG A 495 -6.00 23.52 11.46
C ARG A 495 -5.43 22.22 12.02
N HIS A 496 -5.86 21.08 11.49
CA HIS A 496 -5.47 19.77 11.99
C HIS A 496 -3.96 19.51 11.78
N SER A 497 -3.31 18.84 12.73
CA SER A 497 -1.87 18.55 12.70
C SER A 497 -1.55 17.14 13.19
N MET A 498 -0.42 16.57 12.76
CA MET A 498 0.04 15.26 13.24
C MET A 498 0.25 15.25 14.77
N SER A 499 0.74 16.35 15.34
CA SER A 499 0.87 16.52 16.78
C SER A 499 -0.48 16.41 17.51
N ARG A 500 -1.56 16.96 16.93
CA ARG A 500 -2.93 16.82 17.46
C ARG A 500 -3.42 15.37 17.37
N VAL A 501 -3.21 14.68 16.24
CA VAL A 501 -3.53 13.25 16.09
C VAL A 501 -2.89 12.43 17.21
N ILE A 502 -1.62 12.67 17.50
CA ILE A 502 -0.89 11.96 18.56
C ILE A 502 -1.48 12.29 19.95
N CYS A 503 -1.79 13.55 20.23
CA CYS A 503 -2.45 13.95 21.49
C CYS A 503 -3.84 13.32 21.69
N ASP A 504 -4.64 13.15 20.63
CA ASP A 504 -5.98 12.56 20.73
C ASP A 504 -5.98 11.02 20.85
N ASN A 505 -4.89 10.37 20.41
CA ASN A 505 -4.85 8.90 20.22
C ASN A 505 -3.71 8.20 21.00
N SER A 506 -3.08 8.86 21.96
CA SER A 506 -2.01 8.27 22.79
C SER A 506 -2.03 8.79 24.23
N GLY A 507 -1.22 8.20 25.11
CA GLY A 507 -1.01 8.70 26.48
C GLY A 507 0.05 9.80 26.61
N LEU A 508 0.49 10.43 25.51
CA LEU A 508 1.44 11.53 25.56
C LEU A 508 0.75 12.82 26.04
N SER A 509 1.33 13.46 27.05
CA SER A 509 0.84 14.75 27.57
C SER A 509 1.46 15.97 26.90
N HIS A 510 2.57 15.78 26.17
CA HIS A 510 3.31 16.83 25.46
C HIS A 510 3.83 16.31 24.12
N VAL A 511 3.87 17.18 23.12
CA VAL A 511 4.31 16.91 21.73
C VAL A 511 4.99 18.15 21.14
N PRO A 512 5.89 18.04 20.15
CA PRO A 512 6.39 19.20 19.42
C PRO A 512 5.29 19.79 18.52
N LEU A 513 5.40 21.08 18.18
CA LEU A 513 4.44 21.76 17.31
C LEU A 513 4.42 21.19 15.87
N ASP A 514 5.59 20.82 15.33
CA ASP A 514 5.73 20.06 14.08
C ASP A 514 6.31 18.69 14.40
N ALA A 515 5.44 17.67 14.41
CA ALA A 515 5.81 16.29 14.73
C ALA A 515 6.94 15.70 13.85
N PHE A 516 7.17 16.27 12.67
CA PHE A 516 8.22 15.82 11.73
C PHE A 516 9.58 16.47 11.95
N ARG A 517 9.68 17.52 12.76
CA ARG A 517 10.96 18.12 13.14
C ARG A 517 11.48 17.50 14.42
N VAL A 518 12.80 17.33 14.51
CA VAL A 518 13.41 16.87 15.78
C VAL A 518 13.32 18.01 16.79
N GLY A 519 12.60 17.78 17.88
CA GLY A 519 12.42 18.76 18.97
C GLY A 519 13.31 18.44 20.16
N GLN A 520 13.81 19.47 20.85
CA GLN A 520 14.51 19.31 22.13
C GLN A 520 13.53 19.26 23.31
N TRP A 521 13.57 18.17 24.09
CA TRP A 521 12.81 18.05 25.33
C TRP A 521 13.54 18.72 26.52
N PRO A 522 12.86 19.51 27.36
CA PRO A 522 11.44 19.87 27.32
C PRO A 522 11.10 21.14 26.52
N GLN A 523 12.08 21.92 26.07
CA GLN A 523 11.88 23.31 25.63
C GLN A 523 10.99 23.46 24.38
N GLU A 524 10.99 22.47 23.49
CA GLU A 524 10.28 22.51 22.21
C GLU A 524 9.05 21.58 22.20
N PHE A 525 8.59 21.15 23.39
CA PHE A 525 7.45 20.26 23.58
C PHE A 525 6.32 20.97 24.31
N GLU A 526 5.21 21.17 23.61
CA GLU A 526 4.02 21.85 24.09
C GLU A 526 3.03 20.87 24.74
N PRO A 527 2.31 21.26 25.81
CA PRO A 527 1.26 20.45 26.40
C PRO A 527 0.16 20.14 25.37
N CYS A 528 -0.37 18.91 25.37
CA CYS A 528 -1.47 18.52 24.49
C CYS A 528 -2.77 19.33 24.69
N ALA A 529 -2.86 20.17 25.72
CA ALA A 529 -3.94 21.14 25.91
C ALA A 529 -3.76 22.45 25.12
N SER A 530 -2.54 22.84 24.72
CA SER A 530 -2.27 24.01 23.87
C SER A 530 -2.31 23.69 22.37
N ILE A 531 -2.15 22.40 21.99
CA ILE A 531 -2.27 21.96 20.59
C ILE A 531 -3.72 22.02 20.11
N GLN A 532 -4.03 22.98 19.24
CA GLN A 532 -5.37 23.22 18.71
C GLN A 532 -6.00 21.98 18.05
N GLY A 533 -7.25 21.69 18.40
CA GLY A 533 -8.09 20.66 17.80
C GLY A 533 -8.93 21.16 16.62
N MET A 534 -9.57 20.22 15.94
CA MET A 534 -10.58 20.48 14.91
C MET A 534 -11.96 20.62 15.57
N ASP A 535 -12.73 21.68 15.26
CA ASP A 535 -14.12 21.77 15.72
C ASP A 535 -15.06 20.95 14.83
N LEU A 536 -15.49 19.79 15.33
CA LEU A 536 -16.47 18.94 14.64
C LEU A 536 -17.89 19.54 14.60
N GLY A 537 -18.13 20.67 15.28
CA GLY A 537 -19.34 21.46 15.13
C GLY A 537 -19.62 21.90 13.68
N ALA A 538 -18.59 22.02 12.84
CA ALA A 538 -18.73 22.30 11.41
C ALA A 538 -19.35 21.12 10.60
N TRP A 539 -19.47 19.92 11.18
CA TRP A 539 -20.21 18.78 10.64
C TRP A 539 -21.59 18.59 11.27
N ARG A 540 -22.02 19.50 12.15
CA ARG A 540 -23.37 19.46 12.71
C ARG A 540 -24.39 19.82 11.64
N GLU A 541 -25.07 18.81 11.13
CA GLU A 541 -26.27 18.99 10.31
C GLU A 541 -27.36 19.71 11.12
N ALA A 542 -28.10 20.60 10.47
CA ALA A 542 -29.27 21.27 11.03
C ALA A 542 -30.54 20.73 10.35
N PRO A 543 -31.70 20.66 11.04
CA PRO A 543 -32.95 20.31 10.38
C PRO A 543 -33.31 21.40 9.35
N PRO A 544 -33.93 21.04 8.21
CA PRO A 544 -34.44 22.04 7.26
C PRO A 544 -35.42 23.01 7.94
N PRO A 545 -35.42 24.32 7.56
CA PRO A 545 -36.38 25.27 8.11
C PRO A 545 -37.83 24.88 7.76
N GLY A 546 -38.71 24.85 8.77
CA GLY A 546 -40.14 24.56 8.60
C GLY A 546 -40.56 23.10 8.84
N ASP A 547 -39.63 22.25 9.27
CA ASP A 547 -39.87 20.81 9.43
C ASP A 547 -40.29 20.43 10.88
N ALA A 548 -41.31 19.58 11.02
CA ALA A 548 -41.95 19.29 12.31
C ALA A 548 -41.10 18.43 13.26
N CYS A 549 -40.04 17.79 12.75
CA CYS A 549 -39.17 16.90 13.51
C CYS A 549 -37.78 17.52 13.71
N GLY A 550 -37.49 17.96 14.95
CA GLY A 550 -36.12 18.28 15.39
C GLY A 550 -35.29 17.02 15.68
N PHE A 551 -34.01 17.20 15.99
CA PHE A 551 -33.18 16.08 16.45
C PHE A 551 -33.64 15.57 17.83
N PRO A 552 -33.69 14.24 18.05
CA PRO A 552 -33.95 13.68 19.37
C PRO A 552 -32.77 13.90 20.31
N ASP A 553 -33.02 13.72 21.61
CA ASP A 553 -31.96 13.73 22.62
C ASP A 553 -30.90 12.64 22.34
N PRO A 554 -29.64 12.84 22.78
CA PRO A 554 -28.58 11.85 22.62
C PRO A 554 -28.95 10.51 23.26
N VAL A 555 -28.85 9.43 22.48
CA VAL A 555 -29.06 8.06 22.99
C VAL A 555 -27.83 7.64 23.81
N GLU A 556 -28.01 7.48 25.12
CA GLU A 556 -26.99 6.96 26.03
C GLU A 556 -26.48 5.60 25.53
N ASP A 557 -25.16 5.41 25.52
CA ASP A 557 -24.46 4.25 24.93
C ASP A 557 -24.84 3.91 23.47
N GLY A 558 -25.32 4.89 22.70
CA GLY A 558 -25.67 4.74 21.29
C GLY A 558 -25.41 5.99 20.46
N GLY A 559 -26.13 6.06 19.34
CA GLY A 559 -26.12 7.17 18.39
C GLY A 559 -27.18 6.99 17.31
N PHE A 560 -27.32 7.98 16.44
CA PHE A 560 -28.20 7.93 15.28
C PHE A 560 -27.56 8.58 14.06
N LEU A 561 -28.05 8.19 12.88
CA LEU A 561 -27.74 8.80 11.60
C LEU A 561 -29.02 9.36 10.99
N LEU A 562 -28.94 10.56 10.39
CA LEU A 562 -30.02 11.12 9.59
C LEU A 562 -29.88 10.62 8.15
N CYS A 563 -30.93 9.97 7.66
CA CYS A 563 -31.07 9.48 6.30
C CYS A 563 -32.27 10.17 5.62
N GLU A 564 -32.25 10.25 4.30
CA GLU A 564 -33.40 10.68 3.50
C GLU A 564 -33.80 9.57 2.54
N GLU A 565 -34.93 8.91 2.80
CA GLU A 565 -35.49 7.87 1.95
C GLU A 565 -36.72 8.40 1.23
N ARG A 566 -36.65 8.50 -0.12
CA ARG A 566 -37.78 8.91 -0.98
C ARG A 566 -38.41 10.27 -0.60
N GLY A 567 -37.61 11.19 -0.07
CA GLY A 567 -38.07 12.51 0.41
C GLY A 567 -38.69 12.50 1.82
N GLN A 568 -38.59 11.39 2.56
CA GLN A 568 -38.91 11.32 3.99
C GLN A 568 -37.62 11.19 4.81
N ARG A 569 -37.51 12.00 5.86
CA ARG A 569 -36.38 11.94 6.80
C ARG A 569 -36.54 10.75 7.75
N VAL A 570 -35.51 9.92 7.86
CA VAL A 570 -35.47 8.73 8.71
C VAL A 570 -34.26 8.85 9.63
N LEU A 571 -34.42 8.66 10.94
CA LEU A 571 -33.29 8.46 11.84
C LEU A 571 -33.05 6.97 12.06
N VAL A 572 -31.84 6.50 11.78
CA VAL A 572 -31.41 5.12 12.00
C VAL A 572 -30.51 5.06 13.24
N PHE A 573 -30.87 4.24 14.23
CA PHE A 573 -30.20 4.17 15.52
C PHE A 573 -29.24 2.97 15.62
N SER A 574 -28.14 3.18 16.34
CA SER A 574 -27.15 2.14 16.65
C SER A 574 -26.72 2.22 18.11
N CYS A 575 -26.18 1.11 18.63
CA CYS A 575 -25.62 1.03 19.98
C CYS A 575 -24.12 0.77 19.94
N ARG A 576 -23.41 1.27 20.95
CA ARG A 576 -22.00 0.98 21.17
C ARG A 576 -21.79 -0.51 21.49
N HIS A 577 -20.59 -0.99 21.24
CA HIS A 577 -20.21 -2.39 21.44
C HIS A 577 -20.48 -2.84 22.89
N GLY A 578 -21.18 -3.97 23.07
CA GLY A 578 -21.62 -4.49 24.37
C GLY A 578 -23.08 -4.16 24.76
N PHE A 579 -23.75 -3.30 23.98
CA PHE A 579 -25.14 -2.89 24.19
C PHE A 579 -26.03 -3.38 23.03
N ARG A 580 -27.31 -3.60 23.31
CA ARG A 580 -28.33 -3.92 22.29
C ARG A 580 -29.44 -2.89 22.29
N LEU A 581 -29.90 -2.56 21.08
CA LEU A 581 -31.00 -1.65 20.85
C LEU A 581 -32.32 -2.23 21.40
N ARG A 582 -33.10 -1.39 22.08
CA ARG A 582 -34.42 -1.68 22.63
C ARG A 582 -35.38 -0.59 22.17
N GLY A 583 -36.12 -0.90 21.10
CA GLY A 583 -37.02 0.03 20.43
C GLY A 583 -36.92 -0.14 18.91
N PRO A 584 -37.53 0.76 18.12
CA PRO A 584 -37.39 0.75 16.67
C PRO A 584 -35.95 1.05 16.24
N ALA A 585 -35.44 0.33 15.24
CA ALA A 585 -34.12 0.59 14.66
C ALA A 585 -34.08 1.85 13.79
N GLN A 586 -35.25 2.29 13.32
CA GLN A 586 -35.43 3.48 12.53
C GLN A 586 -36.75 4.18 12.92
N ILE A 587 -36.78 5.51 12.92
CA ILE A 587 -38.01 6.30 13.09
C ILE A 587 -38.13 7.30 11.93
N THR A 588 -39.34 7.55 11.47
CA THR A 588 -39.64 8.37 10.28
C THR A 588 -40.24 9.70 10.71
N CYS A 589 -39.81 10.80 10.08
CA CYS A 589 -40.42 12.10 10.29
C CYS A 589 -41.76 12.18 9.56
N THR A 590 -42.80 12.59 10.28
CA THR A 590 -44.13 12.87 9.74
C THR A 590 -44.50 14.34 9.96
N PRO A 591 -45.55 14.86 9.30
CA PRO A 591 -46.06 16.21 9.56
C PRO A 591 -46.52 16.47 11.01
N ARG A 592 -46.54 15.45 11.88
CA ARG A 592 -46.88 15.53 13.31
C ARG A 592 -45.67 15.32 14.24
N GLY A 593 -44.45 15.22 13.70
CA GLY A 593 -43.26 14.81 14.43
C GLY A 593 -42.84 13.37 14.09
N TRP A 594 -41.92 12.81 14.88
CA TRP A 594 -41.44 11.43 14.72
C TRP A 594 -42.57 10.41 14.94
N ASP A 595 -42.62 9.37 14.09
CA ASP A 595 -43.60 8.27 14.16
C ASP A 595 -43.46 7.38 15.41
N SER A 596 -42.32 7.44 16.10
CA SER A 596 -42.02 6.69 17.31
C SER A 596 -40.96 7.38 18.17
N PRO A 597 -40.92 7.12 19.49
CA PRO A 597 -39.86 7.64 20.36
C PRO A 597 -38.50 6.99 20.05
N PRO A 598 -37.38 7.66 20.34
CA PRO A 598 -36.05 7.09 20.21
C PRO A 598 -35.88 5.78 21.01
N PRO A 599 -35.16 4.78 20.47
CA PRO A 599 -34.83 3.56 21.18
C PRO A 599 -33.77 3.78 22.27
N LEU A 600 -33.64 2.81 23.17
CA LEU A 600 -32.62 2.80 24.23
C LEU A 600 -31.55 1.74 23.95
N CYS A 601 -30.30 2.02 24.29
CA CYS A 601 -29.24 1.01 24.30
C CYS A 601 -29.13 0.36 25.68
N LYS A 602 -29.21 -0.98 25.74
CA LYS A 602 -29.16 -1.73 27.00
C LYS A 602 -28.02 -2.73 27.01
N GLY A 603 -27.13 -2.63 27.99
CA GLY A 603 -25.97 -3.51 28.17
C GLY A 603 -26.38 -4.96 28.39
N GLN A 604 -25.57 -5.91 27.90
CA GLN A 604 -25.89 -7.35 27.97
C GLN A 604 -25.76 -8.00 29.37
N PHE A 605 -25.30 -7.28 30.40
CA PHE A 605 -25.06 -7.85 31.73
C PHE A 605 -26.31 -7.91 32.62
N GLN A 606 -27.10 -8.97 32.46
CA GLN A 606 -27.94 -9.46 33.56
C GLN A 606 -27.06 -10.14 34.61
N LYS A 607 -26.93 -9.50 35.78
CA LYS A 607 -26.47 -10.04 37.08
C LYS A 607 -25.82 -11.43 37.05
N SER A 608 -24.58 -11.52 36.57
CA SER A 608 -23.66 -12.56 37.05
C SER A 608 -23.45 -12.34 38.56
N ALA A 609 -23.34 -13.42 39.33
CA ALA A 609 -23.34 -13.33 40.80
C ALA A 609 -22.28 -12.36 41.33
N VAL A 610 -22.67 -11.56 42.32
CA VAL A 610 -21.76 -10.76 43.15
C VAL A 610 -20.66 -11.69 43.67
N CYS A 611 -19.42 -11.47 43.24
CA CYS A 611 -18.27 -11.93 44.00
C CYS A 611 -18.32 -11.21 45.35
N LYS A 612 -18.93 -11.85 46.35
CA LYS A 612 -18.91 -11.37 47.72
C LYS A 612 -17.44 -11.19 48.10
N LYS A 613 -17.05 -9.95 48.39
CA LYS A 613 -15.77 -9.70 49.08
C LYS A 613 -15.75 -10.60 50.32
N GLY A 614 -14.83 -11.57 50.33
CA GLY A 614 -14.54 -12.32 51.53
C GLY A 614 -14.16 -11.33 52.63
N LYS A 615 -14.73 -11.48 53.83
CA LYS A 615 -14.30 -10.68 54.98
C LYS A 615 -12.80 -10.92 55.20
N PRO A 616 -12.02 -9.89 55.56
CA PRO A 616 -10.65 -10.12 55.98
C PRO A 616 -10.65 -10.96 57.26
N SER A 617 -9.91 -12.07 57.25
CA SER A 617 -9.59 -12.79 58.48
C SER A 617 -8.47 -12.03 59.20
N PRO A 618 -8.55 -11.77 60.51
CA PRO A 618 -7.51 -11.06 61.23
C PRO A 618 -6.29 -11.96 61.47
N THR A 619 -5.11 -11.38 61.28
CA THR A 619 -3.83 -11.71 61.95
C THR A 619 -3.47 -13.19 62.15
N ARG A 620 -2.41 -13.63 61.47
CA ARG A 620 -1.28 -14.26 62.17
C ARG A 620 0.04 -13.90 61.50
N SER A 621 0.80 -13.04 62.16
CA SER A 621 2.25 -12.95 62.01
C SER A 621 2.87 -14.28 62.47
N ILE A 622 3.94 -14.72 61.83
CA ILE A 622 5.14 -15.38 62.40
C ILE A 622 6.11 -15.60 61.23
N LEU A 623 7.31 -15.01 61.38
CA LEU A 623 8.58 -15.26 60.67
C LEU A 623 8.56 -15.37 59.13
#